data_AF-A0A3D2K3R7-F1
#
_entry.id   AF-A0A3D2K3R7-F1
#
_cell.length_a   1.000
_cell.length_b   1.000
_cell.length_c   1.000
_cell.angle_alpha   90.00
_cell.angle_beta   90.00
_cell.angle_gamma   90.00
#
_symmetry.space_group_name_H-M   'P 1'
#
loop_
_entity.id
_entity.type
_entity.pdbx_description
1 polymer ?
#
loop_
_entity_poly.entity_id
_entity_poly.type
_entity_poly.pdbx_seq_one_letter_code
_entity_poly.pdbx_strand_id
1 'polypeptide(L)'
;MQAHGIALDTRENEPLLVCTARIRNELSWFTLDGKHRRTEYYPGAYLSRAVIKGENLYSAVCFGFRKNDYRMWTGCGFITILDKDNKVISCPGGEKPQYKNGILMPLMKKGDLVNNGHDVCVDSEENLYLCQWNSGKVPPYKLHRLSL
;
A
#
# COMPACT_ATOMS: atom_id res chain seq x y z
N MET A 1 -8.65 9.47 13.58
CA MET A 1 -8.21 8.50 12.56
C MET A 1 -9.33 8.39 11.53
N GLN A 2 -9.03 8.48 10.23
CA GLN A 2 -10.01 8.13 9.18
C GLN A 2 -9.68 6.72 8.70
N ALA A 3 -10.22 5.71 9.36
CA ALA A 3 -9.95 4.32 9.00
C ALA A 3 -10.58 4.00 7.64
N HIS A 4 -9.78 3.50 6.70
CA HIS A 4 -10.25 3.05 5.40
C HIS A 4 -10.26 1.52 5.28
N GLY A 5 -9.33 0.85 5.95
CA GLY A 5 -9.26 -0.60 6.00
C GLY A 5 -8.60 -1.06 7.29
N ILE A 6 -8.83 -2.32 7.63
CA ILE A 6 -8.23 -3.01 8.77
C ILE A 6 -7.77 -4.39 8.33
N ALA A 7 -6.68 -4.88 8.91
CA ALA A 7 -6.23 -6.25 8.79
C ALA A 7 -5.59 -6.73 10.10
N LEU A 8 -5.59 -8.04 10.30
CA LEU A 8 -4.79 -8.67 11.33
C LEU A 8 -3.37 -8.83 10.79
N ASP A 9 -2.40 -8.20 11.45
CA ASP A 9 -0.98 -8.31 11.16
C ASP A 9 -0.37 -9.37 12.08
N THR A 10 -0.05 -10.52 11.49
CA THR A 10 0.51 -11.69 12.18
C THR A 10 1.97 -11.94 11.78
N ARG A 11 2.67 -10.93 11.25
CA ARG A 11 4.08 -11.06 10.84
C ARG A 11 5.03 -11.15 12.03
N GLU A 12 4.63 -10.62 13.18
CA GLU A 12 5.33 -10.73 14.46
C GLU A 12 4.65 -11.75 15.38
N ASN A 13 5.33 -12.17 16.45
CA ASN A 13 4.79 -13.13 17.43
C ASN A 13 3.52 -12.62 18.13
N GLU A 14 3.45 -11.31 18.42
CA GLU A 14 2.27 -10.69 19.01
C GLU A 14 1.40 -10.09 17.89
N PRO A 15 0.19 -10.61 17.64
CA PRO A 15 -0.64 -10.11 16.56
C PRO A 15 -1.19 -8.71 16.85
N LEU A 16 -1.17 -7.85 15.84
CA LEU A 16 -1.67 -6.48 15.91
C LEU A 16 -2.79 -6.25 14.89
N LEU A 17 -3.66 -5.28 15.13
CA LEU A 17 -4.57 -4.74 14.12
C LEU A 17 -3.85 -3.60 13.39
N VAL A 18 -3.66 -3.75 12.08
CA VAL A 18 -3.19 -2.65 11.22
C VAL A 18 -4.38 -1.96 10.58
N CYS A 19 -4.52 -0.67 10.86
CA CYS A 19 -5.55 0.20 10.32
C CYS A 19 -4.93 1.19 9.33
N THR A 20 -5.46 1.24 8.11
CA THR A 20 -5.04 2.24 7.12
C THR A 20 -5.79 3.55 7.34
N ALA A 21 -5.06 4.66 7.39
CA ALA A 21 -5.60 6.01 7.31
C ALA A 21 -5.24 6.66 5.96
N ARG A 22 -6.07 6.41 4.94
CA ARG A 22 -5.83 6.78 3.53
C ARG A 22 -5.43 8.24 3.36
N ILE A 23 -6.27 9.17 3.82
CA ILE A 23 -6.04 10.61 3.62
C ILE A 23 -4.77 11.10 4.33
N ARG A 24 -4.36 10.43 5.41
CA ARG A 24 -3.13 10.78 6.14
C ARG A 24 -1.89 10.06 5.61
N ASN A 25 -2.03 9.14 4.64
CA ASN A 25 -0.94 8.32 4.10
C ASN A 25 -0.25 7.50 5.21
N GLU A 26 -1.05 6.92 6.12
CA GLU A 26 -0.53 6.24 7.30
C GLU A 26 -1.06 4.82 7.42
N LEU A 27 -0.23 3.95 8.01
CA LEU A 27 -0.66 2.71 8.66
C LEU A 27 -0.48 2.86 10.16
N SER A 28 -1.49 2.47 10.94
CA SER A 28 -1.45 2.53 12.40
C SER A 28 -1.73 1.15 12.99
N TRP A 29 -0.87 0.69 13.89
CA TRP A 29 -0.98 -0.60 14.54
C TRP A 29 -1.52 -0.45 15.95
N PHE A 30 -2.43 -1.34 16.32
CA PHE A 30 -3.07 -1.42 17.62
C PHE A 30 -2.98 -2.85 18.14
N THR A 31 -2.92 -3.02 19.46
CA THR A 31 -3.18 -4.32 20.07
C THR A 31 -4.63 -4.75 19.84
N LEU A 32 -4.91 -6.04 20.07
CA LEU A 32 -6.28 -6.58 19.95
C LEU A 32 -7.26 -5.97 20.97
N ASP A 33 -6.78 -5.45 22.11
CA ASP A 33 -7.57 -4.68 23.08
C ASP A 33 -7.64 -3.17 22.75
N GLY A 34 -7.16 -2.75 21.58
CA GLY A 34 -7.35 -1.41 21.03
C GLY A 34 -6.33 -0.36 21.46
N LYS A 35 -5.22 -0.74 22.12
CA LYS A 35 -4.15 0.20 22.48
C LYS A 35 -3.26 0.50 21.27
N HIS A 36 -3.03 1.78 20.99
CA HIS A 36 -2.12 2.21 19.93
C HIS A 36 -0.69 1.75 20.23
N ARG A 37 -0.01 1.21 19.22
CA ARG A 37 1.40 0.78 19.30
C ARG A 37 2.32 1.70 18.50
N ARG A 38 1.98 1.92 17.24
CA ARG A 38 2.80 2.74 16.32
C ARG A 38 1.98 3.23 15.14
N THR A 39 2.46 4.30 14.52
CA THR A 39 1.96 4.81 13.24
C THR A 39 3.14 5.09 12.34
N GLU A 40 3.05 4.67 11.09
CA GLU A 40 4.07 4.91 10.07
C GLU A 40 3.47 5.67 8.90
N TYR A 41 4.27 6.59 8.35
CA TYR A 41 3.87 7.50 7.29
C TYR A 41 4.53 7.09 5.96
N TYR A 42 3.73 7.02 4.90
CA TYR A 42 4.16 6.60 3.56
C TYR A 42 3.87 7.72 2.56
N PRO A 43 4.76 8.72 2.43
CA PRO A 43 4.48 9.93 1.67
C PRO A 43 4.08 9.62 0.23
N GLY A 44 2.92 10.12 -0.20
CA GLY A 44 2.41 9.95 -1.56
C GLY A 44 1.60 8.68 -1.79
N ALA A 45 1.48 7.81 -0.78
CA ALA A 45 0.62 6.65 -0.81
C ALA A 45 -0.67 6.91 -0.04
N TYR A 46 -1.74 7.27 -0.74
CA TYR A 46 -3.10 7.25 -0.20
C TYR A 46 -3.63 5.81 -0.23
N LEU A 47 -3.12 5.04 0.74
CA LEU A 47 -3.25 3.60 0.86
C LEU A 47 -4.71 3.15 0.99
N SER A 48 -4.97 1.96 0.50
CA SER A 48 -6.22 1.22 0.68
C SER A 48 -6.06 0.22 1.84
N ARG A 49 -6.90 -0.80 1.93
CA ARG A 49 -6.74 -1.83 2.97
C ARG A 49 -5.35 -2.47 2.88
N ALA A 50 -4.78 -2.82 4.03
CA ALA A 50 -3.58 -3.64 4.11
C ALA A 50 -3.93 -5.12 3.87
N VAL A 51 -3.06 -5.85 3.18
CA VAL A 51 -3.17 -7.29 2.96
C VAL A 51 -1.87 -7.94 3.38
N ILE A 52 -1.94 -8.94 4.25
CA ILE A 52 -0.77 -9.64 4.79
C ILE A 52 -0.61 -10.98 4.10
N LYS A 53 0.60 -11.28 3.63
CA LYS A 53 0.97 -12.59 3.07
C LYS A 53 2.43 -12.89 3.37
N GLY A 54 2.69 -13.96 4.11
CA GLY A 54 4.03 -14.29 4.58
C GLY A 54 4.59 -13.15 5.43
N GLU A 55 5.78 -12.68 5.08
CA GLU A 55 6.46 -11.57 5.76
C GLU A 55 6.08 -10.18 5.22
N ASN A 56 5.26 -10.12 4.17
CA ASN A 56 5.00 -8.88 3.45
C ASN A 56 3.60 -8.31 3.74
N LEU A 57 3.52 -6.98 3.70
CA LEU A 57 2.28 -6.22 3.68
C LEU A 57 2.11 -5.56 2.31
N TYR A 58 0.94 -5.75 1.71
CA TYR A 58 0.56 -5.20 0.42
C TYR A 58 -0.54 -4.18 0.62
N SER A 59 -0.53 -3.11 -0.17
CA SER A 59 -1.67 -2.20 -0.26
C SER A 59 -1.74 -1.54 -1.63
N ALA A 60 -2.95 -1.38 -2.16
CA ALA A 60 -3.16 -0.57 -3.35
C ALA A 60 -3.24 0.92 -2.97
N VAL A 61 -2.67 1.78 -3.81
CA VAL A 61 -2.70 3.23 -3.65
C VAL A 61 -3.78 3.80 -4.57
N CYS A 62 -4.81 4.41 -3.97
CA CYS A 62 -5.99 4.87 -4.69
C CYS A 62 -5.80 6.27 -5.27
N PHE A 63 -5.05 7.11 -4.54
CA PHE A 63 -4.66 8.45 -4.95
C PHE A 63 -3.17 8.62 -4.69
N GLY A 64 -2.53 9.54 -5.38
CA GLY A 64 -1.10 9.75 -5.24
C GLY A 64 -0.72 11.21 -5.42
N PHE A 65 0.57 11.48 -5.27
CA PHE A 65 1.15 12.77 -5.63
C PHE A 65 1.43 12.84 -7.13
N ARG A 66 1.66 14.07 -7.60
CA ARG A 66 2.29 14.35 -8.89
C ARG A 66 3.66 14.98 -8.65
N LYS A 67 4.53 14.90 -9.65
CA LYS A 67 5.85 15.54 -9.59
C LYS A 67 5.68 17.03 -9.29
N ASN A 68 6.31 17.51 -8.20
CA ASN A 68 6.21 18.87 -7.69
C ASN A 68 4.81 19.34 -7.24
N ASP A 69 3.85 18.42 -7.07
CA ASP A 69 2.51 18.72 -6.53
C ASP A 69 2.07 17.60 -5.58
N TYR A 70 2.21 17.87 -4.28
CA TYR A 70 1.99 16.92 -3.19
C TYR A 70 0.56 16.94 -2.65
N ARG A 71 -0.41 17.42 -3.44
CA ARG A 71 -1.83 17.26 -3.13
C ARG A 71 -2.32 15.87 -3.52
N MET A 72 -3.52 15.50 -3.06
CA MET A 72 -4.15 14.23 -3.41
C MET A 72 -4.69 14.26 -4.85
N TRP A 73 -4.17 13.41 -5.74
CA TRP A 73 -4.61 13.32 -7.13
C TRP A 73 -5.16 11.94 -7.49
N THR A 74 -6.22 11.93 -8.30
CA THR A 74 -6.72 10.74 -9.02
C THR A 74 -5.83 10.39 -10.21
N GLY A 75 -5.89 9.14 -10.68
CA GLY A 75 -5.04 8.68 -11.79
C GLY A 75 -3.56 8.50 -11.41
N CYS A 76 -3.24 8.56 -10.12
CA CYS A 76 -1.89 8.48 -9.56
C CYS A 76 -1.67 7.21 -8.71
N GLY A 77 -2.43 6.15 -8.98
CA GLY A 77 -2.38 4.90 -8.24
C GLY A 77 -1.20 3.99 -8.61
N PHE A 78 -0.92 3.04 -7.72
CA PHE A 78 0.09 1.99 -7.83
C PHE A 78 -0.14 0.98 -6.70
N ILE A 79 0.75 0.00 -6.51
CA ILE A 79 0.74 -0.93 -5.37
C ILE A 79 1.98 -0.65 -4.51
N THR A 80 1.88 -0.74 -3.19
CA THR A 80 3.03 -0.78 -2.28
C THR A 80 3.20 -2.17 -1.70
N ILE A 81 4.44 -2.65 -1.65
CA ILE A 81 4.84 -3.89 -0.97
C ILE A 81 5.86 -3.52 0.10
N LEU A 82 5.54 -3.85 1.34
CA LEU A 82 6.35 -3.59 2.52
C LEU A 82 6.90 -4.91 3.05
N ASP A 83 8.16 -4.90 3.49
CA ASP A 83 8.79 -6.04 4.15
C ASP A 83 8.36 -6.19 5.63
N LYS A 84 8.93 -7.18 6.32
CA LYS A 84 8.67 -7.46 7.75
C LYS A 84 9.01 -6.28 8.68
N ASP A 85 9.91 -5.39 8.26
CA ASP A 85 10.34 -4.22 9.02
C ASP A 85 9.58 -2.94 8.55
N ASN A 86 8.47 -3.14 7.83
CA ASN A 86 7.59 -2.11 7.28
C ASN A 86 8.25 -1.17 6.26
N LYS A 87 9.40 -1.53 5.69
CA LYS A 87 10.00 -0.76 4.61
C LYS A 87 9.33 -1.10 3.30
N VAL A 88 8.94 -0.08 2.56
CA VAL A 88 8.50 -0.21 1.17
C VAL A 88 9.68 -0.70 0.33
N ILE A 89 9.59 -1.94 -0.16
CA ILE A 89 10.63 -2.61 -0.96
C ILE A 89 10.30 -2.63 -2.46
N SER A 90 9.02 -2.50 -2.83
CA SER A 90 8.59 -2.51 -4.22
C SER A 90 7.29 -1.72 -4.42
N CYS A 91 7.18 -1.09 -5.59
CA CYS A 91 5.97 -0.38 -6.00
C CYS A 91 5.52 -0.75 -7.43
N PRO A 92 4.84 -1.88 -7.68
CA PRO A 92 4.28 -2.18 -9.00
C PRO A 92 3.33 -1.07 -9.49
N GLY A 93 3.58 -0.55 -10.70
CA GLY A 93 2.90 0.65 -11.23
C GLY A 93 3.41 1.98 -10.68
N GLY A 94 4.43 1.96 -9.80
CA GLY A 94 5.10 3.10 -9.21
C GLY A 94 6.59 3.16 -9.56
N GLU A 95 7.23 4.26 -9.16
CA GLU A 95 8.69 4.39 -9.19
C GLU A 95 9.32 3.49 -8.11
N LYS A 96 10.60 3.13 -8.31
CA LYS A 96 11.34 2.35 -7.30
C LYS A 96 11.40 3.18 -6.01
N PRO A 97 11.05 2.63 -4.83
CA PRO A 97 11.12 3.36 -3.58
C PRO A 97 12.55 3.82 -3.30
N GLN A 98 12.69 5.05 -2.82
CA GLN A 98 13.97 5.67 -2.50
C GLN A 98 14.00 6.06 -1.02
N TYR A 99 15.16 5.85 -0.38
CA TYR A 99 15.40 6.25 0.99
C TYR A 99 16.60 7.19 1.04
N LYS A 100 16.47 8.32 1.73
CA LYS A 100 17.58 9.24 2.01
C LYS A 100 17.81 9.26 3.51
N ASN A 101 19.01 8.88 3.95
CA ASN A 101 19.36 8.76 5.36
C ASN A 101 18.37 7.88 6.16
N GLY A 102 17.88 6.80 5.54
CA GLY A 102 16.91 5.89 6.15
C GLY A 102 15.45 6.38 6.13
N ILE A 103 15.16 7.58 5.62
CA ILE A 103 13.81 8.14 5.53
C ILE A 103 13.25 7.88 4.13
N LEU A 104 12.03 7.33 4.07
CA LEU A 104 11.31 7.09 2.82
C LEU A 104 11.00 8.41 2.11
N MET A 105 11.42 8.53 0.85
CA MET A 105 11.08 9.65 -0.03
C MET A 105 9.68 9.47 -0.61
N PRO A 106 9.01 10.55 -1.07
CA PRO A 106 7.69 10.47 -1.66
C PRO A 106 7.57 9.43 -2.77
N LEU A 107 6.58 8.55 -2.64
CA LEU A 107 6.23 7.53 -3.61
C LEU A 107 5.42 8.15 -4.75
N MET A 108 5.74 7.75 -5.98
CA MET A 108 5.18 8.31 -7.21
C MET A 108 4.73 7.20 -8.16
N LYS A 109 3.65 7.45 -8.91
CA LYS A 109 3.20 6.56 -10.01
C LYS A 109 4.24 6.54 -11.14
N LYS A 110 4.36 5.39 -11.81
CA LYS A 110 5.16 5.22 -13.04
C LYS A 110 4.34 4.53 -14.14
N GLY A 111 4.28 5.17 -15.31
CA GLY A 111 3.47 4.69 -16.44
C GLY A 111 1.98 4.75 -16.13
N ASP A 112 1.14 4.06 -16.93
CA ASP A 112 -0.33 4.14 -16.87
C ASP A 112 -1.03 2.82 -16.50
N LEU A 113 -0.30 1.90 -15.88
CA LEU A 113 -0.83 0.59 -15.49
C LEU A 113 -1.95 0.70 -14.44
N VAL A 114 -1.81 1.61 -13.48
CA VAL A 114 -2.73 1.75 -12.35
C VAL A 114 -3.17 3.21 -12.23
N ASN A 115 -4.48 3.45 -12.27
CA ASN A 115 -5.08 4.77 -12.13
C ASN A 115 -5.50 5.05 -10.68
N ASN A 116 -6.37 4.22 -10.13
CA ASN A 116 -6.94 4.41 -8.79
C ASN A 116 -7.04 3.07 -8.05
N GLY A 117 -5.89 2.50 -7.68
CA GLY A 117 -5.82 1.19 -7.02
C GLY A 117 -6.60 1.16 -5.70
N HIS A 118 -7.68 0.40 -5.65
CA HIS A 118 -8.62 0.40 -4.52
C HIS A 118 -8.45 -0.81 -3.60
N ASP A 119 -8.03 -1.95 -4.14
CA ASP A 119 -7.65 -3.09 -3.31
C ASP A 119 -6.66 -3.98 -4.06
N VAL A 120 -5.89 -4.77 -3.32
CA VAL A 120 -5.00 -5.79 -3.86
C VAL A 120 -5.19 -7.10 -3.12
N CYS A 121 -5.21 -8.21 -3.83
CA CYS A 121 -5.14 -9.55 -3.23
C CYS A 121 -3.90 -10.29 -3.73
N VAL A 122 -3.39 -11.22 -2.92
CA VAL A 122 -2.20 -12.02 -3.23
C VAL A 122 -2.57 -13.49 -3.20
N ASP A 123 -2.30 -14.23 -4.28
CA ASP A 123 -2.57 -15.66 -4.33
C ASP A 123 -1.44 -16.51 -3.70
N SER A 124 -1.56 -17.84 -3.78
CA SER A 124 -0.56 -18.78 -3.27
C SER A 124 0.75 -18.78 -4.06
N GLU A 125 0.73 -18.34 -5.32
CA GLU A 125 1.90 -18.21 -6.19
C GLU A 125 2.50 -16.79 -6.12
N GLU A 126 1.99 -15.97 -5.19
CA GLU A 126 2.40 -14.59 -4.97
C GLU A 126 2.12 -13.65 -6.16
N ASN A 127 1.18 -14.01 -7.04
CA ASN A 127 0.62 -13.09 -8.03
C ASN A 127 -0.30 -12.06 -7.35
N LEU A 128 -0.40 -10.88 -7.94
CA LEU A 128 -1.25 -9.80 -7.42
C LEU A 128 -2.53 -9.65 -8.24
N TYR A 129 -3.65 -9.44 -7.57
CA TYR A 129 -4.94 -9.12 -8.17
C TYR A 129 -5.33 -7.71 -7.76
N LEU A 130 -5.32 -6.78 -8.70
CA LEU A 130 -5.54 -5.36 -8.44
C LEU A 130 -6.95 -4.94 -8.89
N CYS A 131 -7.73 -4.43 -7.94
CA CYS A 131 -9.02 -3.80 -8.20
C CYS A 131 -8.86 -2.28 -8.22
N GLN A 132 -9.53 -1.60 -9.13
CA GLN A 132 -9.48 -0.15 -9.24
C GLN A 132 -10.83 0.49 -8.91
N TRP A 133 -10.79 1.63 -8.22
CA TRP A 133 -11.96 2.49 -8.04
C TRP A 133 -12.21 3.29 -9.32
N ASN A 134 -13.48 3.52 -9.65
CA ASN A 134 -13.88 4.20 -10.88
C ASN A 134 -13.19 3.61 -12.14
N SER A 135 -13.13 2.27 -12.24
CA SER A 135 -12.31 1.57 -13.23
C SER A 135 -12.81 1.67 -14.68
N GLY A 136 -13.95 2.33 -14.93
CA GLY A 136 -14.53 2.37 -16.28
C GLY A 136 -15.01 1.01 -16.78
N LYS A 137 -15.55 0.16 -15.88
CA LYS A 137 -16.00 -1.22 -16.15
C LYS A 137 -14.88 -2.22 -16.45
N VAL A 138 -13.64 -1.89 -16.10
CA VAL A 138 -12.50 -2.80 -16.25
C VAL A 138 -12.48 -3.81 -15.08
N PRO A 139 -12.34 -5.12 -15.35
CA PRO A 139 -12.20 -6.15 -14.32
C PRO A 139 -10.83 -6.06 -13.61
N PRO A 140 -10.62 -6.80 -12.50
CA PRO A 140 -9.34 -6.81 -11.81
C PRO A 140 -8.18 -7.23 -12.71
N TYR A 141 -7.02 -6.59 -12.55
CA TYR A 141 -5.79 -7.02 -13.23
C TYR A 141 -5.11 -8.13 -12.46
N LYS A 142 -4.68 -9.20 -13.13
CA LYS A 142 -3.73 -10.16 -12.58
C LYS A 142 -2.31 -9.76 -13.00
N LEU A 143 -1.45 -9.47 -12.03
CA LEU A 143 -0.03 -9.21 -12.23
C LEU A 143 0.72 -10.47 -11.82
N HIS A 144 1.45 -11.05 -12.77
CA HIS A 144 2.27 -12.23 -12.50
C HIS A 144 3.55 -11.85 -11.79
N ARG A 145 3.89 -12.60 -10.73
CA ARG A 145 5.20 -12.47 -10.12
C ARG A 145 6.25 -13.01 -11.08
N LEU A 146 7.29 -12.23 -11.33
CA LEU A 146 8.45 -12.70 -12.09
C LEU A 146 9.46 -13.30 -11.10
N SER A 147 9.84 -14.56 -11.32
CA SER A 147 11.04 -15.14 -10.72
C SER A 147 12.23 -14.74 -11.59
N LEU A 148 13.03 -13.78 -11.12
CA LEU A 148 14.34 -13.47 -11.70
C LEU A 148 15.41 -14.26 -10.97
#